data_AF-A0A8T4PT72-F1
#
_entry.id   AF-A0A8T4PT72-F1
#
_cell.length_a   1.000
_cell.length_b   1.000
_cell.length_c   1.000
_cell.angle_alpha   90.00
_cell.angle_beta   90.00
_cell.angle_gamma   90.00
#
_symmetry.space_group_name_H-M   'P 1'
#
loop_
_entity.id
_entity.type
_entity.pdbx_description
1 polymer ?
#
loop_
_entity_poly.entity_id
_entity_poly.type
_entity_poly.pdbx_seq_one_letter_code
_entity_poly.pdbx_strand_id
1 'polypeptide(L)'
;MKKKKSSLFFMPLIVIILIIVLVNLYIVLLEKGPFTKPIGSRQFDLFKVYLEAEKSLLFIDQSAKYSLQQAIYELGQKGGSSEIDIDETPDSEYELYETPFYSRCGKYYGYFIWYKENGQNECIDENRIQSSLIYIFKINLDKYLERHPTNIPQNNYNYEIKNGIEIIGKAKESLRLDILKDENKPSAKEPIKTSEGLGDFTGKEKLCRKGKKCILASEAYNLLEKSQEKAAEKGTWIEVTDGYRSKEEQIAIWEGNTADNFKVAIPNESLRKKFVCYPYGNDVEQRCPHLTGNAVDVFLEGKTKHTMSVADFKLLYSIMSSAGWVRYTKEPWHFECCGTKRFEAAKAKGVTEIGEV
;
A
#
# COMPACT_ATOMS: atom_id res chain seq x y z
N MET A 1 -17.36 86.20 35.52
CA MET A 1 -16.93 84.80 35.31
C MET A 1 -15.49 84.78 34.81
N LYS A 2 -14.52 84.31 35.61
CA LYS A 2 -13.14 84.12 35.14
C LYS A 2 -13.14 83.00 34.10
N LYS A 3 -12.92 83.32 32.82
CA LYS A 3 -12.72 82.29 31.77
C LYS A 3 -11.52 81.43 32.19
N LYS A 4 -11.73 80.16 32.52
CA LYS A 4 -10.67 79.20 32.84
C LYS A 4 -9.79 79.04 31.60
N LYS A 5 -8.67 79.76 31.56
CA LYS A 5 -7.68 79.72 30.46
C LYS A 5 -7.08 78.31 30.26
N SER A 6 -7.31 77.38 31.18
CA SER A 6 -6.87 75.98 31.07
C SER A 6 -7.53 75.22 29.91
N SER A 7 -8.71 75.62 29.43
CA SER A 7 -9.36 74.93 28.29
C SER A 7 -8.71 75.24 26.93
N LEU A 8 -7.88 76.29 26.84
CA LEU A 8 -7.23 76.67 25.57
C LEU A 8 -6.08 75.73 25.19
N PHE A 9 -5.44 75.06 26.16
CA PHE A 9 -4.33 74.13 25.91
C PHE A 9 -4.78 72.68 25.73
N PHE A 10 -5.98 72.33 26.18
CA PHE A 10 -6.48 70.96 26.13
C PHE A 10 -6.83 70.51 24.70
N MET A 11 -7.42 71.40 23.89
CA MET A 11 -7.77 71.07 22.50
C MET A 11 -6.54 70.77 21.62
N PRO A 12 -5.48 71.60 21.61
CA PRO A 12 -4.26 71.28 20.88
C PRO A 12 -3.61 69.96 21.32
N LEU A 13 -3.62 69.66 22.63
CA LEU A 13 -3.07 68.43 23.17
C LEU A 13 -3.83 67.19 22.66
N ILE A 14 -5.17 67.23 22.62
CA ILE A 14 -5.99 66.15 22.05
C ILE A 14 -5.65 65.92 20.59
N VAL A 15 -5.49 66.98 19.80
CA VAL A 15 -5.15 66.86 18.37
C VAL A 15 -3.78 66.21 18.20
N ILE A 16 -2.78 66.59 19.02
CA ILE A 16 -1.45 65.98 18.99
C ILE A 16 -1.51 64.49 19.35
N ILE A 17 -2.24 64.13 20.42
CA ILE A 17 -2.41 62.73 20.83
C ILE A 17 -3.11 61.93 19.73
N LEU A 18 -4.16 62.47 19.11
CA LEU A 18 -4.87 61.80 18.02
C LEU A 18 -3.96 61.57 16.81
N ILE A 19 -3.13 62.56 16.44
CA ILE A 19 -2.14 62.41 15.36
C ILE A 19 -1.14 61.31 15.72
N ILE A 20 -0.62 61.28 16.95
CA ILE A 20 0.31 60.22 17.39
C ILE A 20 -0.35 58.84 17.29
N VAL A 21 -1.61 58.70 17.71
CA VAL A 21 -2.35 57.43 17.61
C VAL A 21 -2.55 57.01 16.15
N LEU A 22 -2.93 57.95 15.27
CA LEU A 22 -3.14 57.66 13.85
C LEU A 22 -1.84 57.32 13.13
N VAL A 23 -0.73 57.99 13.45
CA VAL A 23 0.59 57.68 12.89
C VAL A 23 1.05 56.29 13.35
N ASN A 24 0.89 55.95 14.64
CA ASN A 24 1.20 54.60 15.12
C ASN A 24 0.32 53.54 14.44
N LEU A 25 -0.98 53.79 14.27
CA LEU A 25 -1.89 52.89 13.56
C LEU A 25 -1.44 52.69 12.11
N TYR A 26 -1.03 53.76 11.44
CA TYR A 26 -0.55 53.71 10.06
C TYR A 26 0.76 52.92 9.93
N ILE A 27 1.72 53.12 10.85
CA ILE A 27 2.96 52.33 10.90
C ILE A 27 2.63 50.85 11.09
N VAL A 28 1.75 50.51 12.04
CA VAL A 28 1.31 49.12 12.27
C VAL A 28 0.62 48.52 11.03
N LEU A 29 -0.13 49.32 10.27
CA LEU A 29 -0.76 48.87 9.02
C LEU A 29 0.26 48.64 7.91
N LEU A 30 1.28 49.50 7.79
CA LEU A 30 2.36 49.32 6.82
C LEU A 30 3.24 48.11 7.15
N GLU A 31 3.54 47.87 8.43
CA GLU A 31 4.32 46.71 8.88
C GLU A 31 3.66 45.37 8.59
N LYS A 32 2.31 45.34 8.49
CA LYS A 32 1.58 44.10 8.18
C LYS A 32 1.69 43.66 6.72
N GLY A 33 2.27 44.48 5.85
CA GLY A 33 2.44 44.19 4.42
C GLY A 33 1.09 44.05 3.68
N PRO A 34 1.12 43.96 2.34
CA PRO A 34 -0.07 43.57 1.59
C PRO A 34 -0.47 42.16 1.99
N PHE A 35 -1.78 41.94 2.20
CA PHE A 35 -2.29 40.60 2.44
C PHE A 35 -1.90 39.70 1.26
N THR A 36 -1.05 38.70 1.51
CA THR A 36 -0.62 37.73 0.49
C THR A 36 -1.76 36.83 0.05
N LYS A 37 -2.83 36.74 0.85
CA LYS A 37 -4.06 36.01 0.53
C LYS A 37 -5.29 36.91 0.72
N PRO A 38 -6.31 36.82 -0.14
CA PRO A 38 -7.57 37.52 0.06
C PRO A 38 -8.20 37.19 1.42
N ILE A 39 -8.80 38.18 2.07
CA ILE A 39 -9.62 37.97 3.27
C ILE A 39 -10.72 36.95 2.91
N GLY A 40 -10.89 35.91 3.73
CA GLY A 40 -11.85 34.84 3.47
C GLY A 40 -11.28 33.62 2.74
N SER A 41 -10.07 33.68 2.18
CA SER A 41 -9.44 32.56 1.47
C SER A 41 -9.41 31.26 2.30
N ARG A 42 -9.02 31.35 3.57
CA ARG A 42 -8.99 30.19 4.48
C ARG A 42 -10.37 29.56 4.70
N GLN A 43 -11.43 30.38 4.79
CA GLN A 43 -12.80 29.89 4.92
C GLN A 43 -13.24 29.17 3.63
N PHE A 44 -12.90 29.72 2.46
CA PHE A 44 -13.15 29.05 1.18
C PHE A 44 -12.39 27.74 1.04
N ASP A 45 -11.14 27.69 1.48
CA ASP A 45 -10.33 26.46 1.46
C ASP A 45 -10.94 25.38 2.37
N LEU A 46 -11.46 25.76 3.55
CA LEU A 46 -12.20 24.85 4.42
C LEU A 46 -13.44 24.28 3.71
N PHE A 47 -14.24 25.12 3.04
CA PHE A 47 -15.41 24.66 2.28
C PHE A 47 -15.03 23.75 1.11
N LYS A 48 -13.92 24.03 0.42
CA LYS A 48 -13.42 23.16 -0.65
C LYS A 48 -13.06 21.77 -0.11
N VAL A 49 -12.33 21.72 1.01
CA VAL A 49 -11.97 20.44 1.64
C VAL A 49 -13.19 19.70 2.16
N TYR A 50 -14.17 20.40 2.73
CA TYR A 50 -15.44 19.79 3.13
C TYR A 50 -16.14 19.14 1.92
N LEU A 51 -16.24 19.86 0.79
CA LEU A 51 -16.83 19.33 -0.44
C LEU A 51 -16.02 18.14 -1.00
N GLU A 52 -14.69 18.18 -0.94
CA GLU A 52 -13.81 17.09 -1.33
C GLU A 52 -14.00 15.84 -0.44
N ALA A 53 -14.23 16.04 0.87
CA ALA A 53 -14.55 14.98 1.82
C ALA A 53 -15.87 14.29 1.47
N GLU A 54 -16.94 15.06 1.26
CA GLU A 54 -18.26 14.53 0.88
C GLU A 54 -18.21 13.74 -0.43
N LYS A 55 -17.48 14.26 -1.43
CA LYS A 55 -17.24 13.55 -2.70
C LYS A 55 -16.49 12.24 -2.48
N SER A 56 -15.48 12.24 -1.63
CA SER A 56 -14.68 11.04 -1.31
C SER A 56 -15.53 10.00 -0.59
N LEU A 57 -16.35 10.40 0.39
CA LEU A 57 -17.28 9.51 1.08
C LEU A 57 -18.31 8.91 0.13
N LEU A 58 -18.94 9.73 -0.70
CA LEU A 58 -19.88 9.24 -1.72
C LEU A 58 -19.20 8.25 -2.68
N PHE A 59 -17.96 8.52 -3.09
CA PHE A 59 -17.20 7.63 -3.95
C PHE A 59 -16.92 6.29 -3.26
N ILE A 60 -16.54 6.29 -1.99
CA ILE A 60 -16.33 5.07 -1.19
C ILE A 60 -17.61 4.24 -1.16
N ASP A 61 -18.75 4.86 -0.86
CA ASP A 61 -20.04 4.17 -0.76
C ASP A 61 -20.47 3.54 -2.09
N GLN A 62 -20.35 4.28 -3.19
CA GLN A 62 -20.66 3.74 -4.52
C GLN A 62 -19.68 2.63 -4.90
N SER A 63 -18.39 2.81 -4.63
CA SER A 63 -17.37 1.81 -4.89
C SER A 63 -17.63 0.53 -4.11
N ALA A 64 -18.01 0.63 -2.83
CA ALA A 64 -18.40 -0.50 -2.01
C ALA A 64 -19.61 -1.22 -2.61
N LYS A 65 -20.66 -0.49 -2.99
CA LYS A 65 -21.83 -1.07 -3.64
C LYS A 65 -21.47 -1.89 -4.89
N TYR A 66 -20.69 -1.31 -5.80
CA TYR A 66 -20.26 -2.01 -7.02
C TYR A 66 -19.33 -3.19 -6.73
N SER A 67 -18.44 -3.04 -5.75
CA SER A 67 -17.53 -4.12 -5.33
C SER A 67 -18.28 -5.30 -4.76
N LEU A 68 -19.36 -5.07 -4.01
CA LEU A 68 -20.23 -6.12 -3.49
C LEU A 68 -20.98 -6.83 -4.62
N GLN A 69 -21.56 -6.09 -5.56
CA GLN A 69 -22.24 -6.67 -6.71
C GLN A 69 -21.29 -7.55 -7.54
N GLN A 70 -20.08 -7.05 -7.80
CA GLN A 70 -19.05 -7.79 -8.51
C GLN A 70 -18.60 -9.02 -7.73
N ALA A 71 -18.41 -8.90 -6.41
CA ALA A 71 -18.01 -10.01 -5.55
C ALA A 71 -19.05 -11.12 -5.53
N ILE A 72 -20.34 -10.79 -5.42
CA ILE A 72 -21.44 -11.76 -5.49
C ILE A 72 -21.45 -12.47 -6.85
N TYR A 73 -21.27 -11.72 -7.94
CA TYR A 73 -21.22 -12.29 -9.28
C TYR A 73 -20.04 -13.27 -9.43
N GLU A 74 -18.83 -12.85 -9.09
CA GLU A 74 -17.62 -13.67 -9.17
C GLU A 74 -17.72 -14.91 -8.28
N LEU A 75 -18.23 -14.74 -7.05
CA LEU A 75 -18.43 -15.83 -6.11
C LEU A 75 -19.46 -16.84 -6.63
N GLY A 76 -20.57 -16.36 -7.21
CA GLY A 76 -21.60 -17.21 -7.83
C GLY A 76 -21.04 -18.01 -9.02
N GLN A 77 -20.24 -17.37 -9.89
CA GLN A 77 -19.55 -18.06 -10.98
C GLN A 77 -18.59 -19.15 -10.49
N LYS A 78 -17.94 -18.91 -9.34
CA LYS A 78 -16.98 -19.81 -8.71
C LYS A 78 -17.62 -20.77 -7.69
N GLY A 79 -18.96 -20.82 -7.59
CA GLY A 79 -19.61 -21.81 -6.75
C GLY A 79 -19.67 -21.50 -5.27
N GLY A 80 -19.53 -20.24 -4.86
CA GLY A 80 -19.42 -19.89 -3.44
C GLY A 80 -17.98 -19.84 -2.94
N SER A 81 -16.99 -19.79 -3.83
CA SER A 81 -15.58 -19.90 -3.44
C SER A 81 -14.65 -18.97 -4.16
N SER A 82 -13.50 -18.74 -3.57
CA SER A 82 -12.52 -17.75 -3.98
C SER A 82 -11.11 -18.35 -4.01
N GLU A 83 -10.12 -17.55 -4.40
CA GLU A 83 -8.73 -18.02 -4.51
C GLU A 83 -8.14 -18.46 -3.17
N ILE A 84 -8.57 -17.88 -2.06
CA ILE A 84 -8.18 -18.34 -0.71
C ILE A 84 -8.70 -19.74 -0.37
N ASP A 85 -9.65 -20.23 -1.17
CA ASP A 85 -10.32 -21.50 -0.96
C ASP A 85 -9.82 -22.60 -1.90
N ILE A 86 -9.00 -22.26 -2.90
CA ILE A 86 -8.38 -23.26 -3.77
C ILE A 86 -7.15 -23.76 -3.03
N ASP A 87 -7.33 -24.84 -2.27
CA ASP A 87 -6.21 -25.68 -1.88
C ASP A 87 -5.62 -26.29 -3.16
N GLU A 88 -4.67 -25.59 -3.81
CA GLU A 88 -3.80 -26.14 -4.85
C GLU A 88 -2.80 -27.13 -4.26
N THR A 89 -3.29 -28.24 -3.69
CA THR A 89 -2.48 -29.46 -3.55
C THR A 89 -3.14 -30.68 -4.14
N PRO A 90 -2.55 -31.25 -5.20
CA PRO A 90 -2.51 -32.70 -5.35
C PRO A 90 -1.52 -33.23 -4.31
N ASP A 91 -1.99 -33.50 -3.10
CA ASP A 91 -1.15 -33.92 -1.96
C ASP A 91 -0.80 -35.42 -1.95
N SER A 92 -0.93 -36.12 -3.07
CA SER A 92 -0.34 -37.44 -3.17
C SER A 92 0.14 -37.72 -4.59
N GLU A 93 1.40 -38.13 -4.68
CA GLU A 93 1.96 -38.85 -5.82
C GLU A 93 1.26 -40.23 -6.02
N TYR A 94 0.18 -40.53 -5.26
CA TYR A 94 -0.44 -41.85 -5.19
C TYR A 94 -1.99 -41.91 -5.14
N GLU A 95 -2.73 -40.81 -5.19
CA GLU A 95 -4.18 -40.83 -5.42
C GLU A 95 -4.54 -40.06 -6.68
N LEU A 96 -4.37 -40.77 -7.80
CA LEU A 96 -5.21 -40.57 -8.97
C LEU A 96 -6.68 -40.64 -8.49
N TYR A 97 -7.44 -39.55 -8.61
CA TYR A 97 -8.92 -39.46 -8.59
C TYR A 97 -9.68 -38.87 -7.38
N GLU A 98 -9.07 -38.26 -6.35
CA GLU A 98 -9.84 -37.38 -5.45
C GLU A 98 -9.61 -35.92 -5.79
N THR A 99 -10.51 -35.43 -6.62
CA THR A 99 -10.57 -34.05 -7.09
C THR A 99 -10.84 -33.08 -5.91
N PRO A 100 -10.35 -31.83 -5.95
CA PRO A 100 -10.53 -30.84 -4.88
C PRO A 100 -11.99 -30.81 -4.42
N PHE A 101 -12.27 -30.60 -3.13
CA PHE A 101 -13.63 -30.66 -2.51
C PHE A 101 -14.78 -30.08 -3.38
N TYR A 102 -14.47 -29.05 -4.18
CA TYR A 102 -15.21 -28.49 -5.32
C TYR A 102 -15.82 -29.44 -6.34
N SER A 103 -15.26 -30.63 -6.49
CA SER A 103 -15.71 -31.62 -7.46
C SER A 103 -16.84 -32.49 -6.92
N ARG A 104 -17.01 -32.56 -5.59
CA ARG A 104 -17.90 -33.54 -4.99
C ARG A 104 -19.34 -33.35 -5.44
N CYS A 105 -19.71 -32.13 -5.82
CA CYS A 105 -21.07 -31.78 -6.24
C CYS A 105 -21.18 -31.45 -7.73
N GLY A 106 -20.06 -31.56 -8.44
CA GLY A 106 -20.02 -31.38 -9.89
C GLY A 106 -20.31 -29.95 -10.33
N LYS A 107 -20.42 -29.79 -11.65
CA LYS A 107 -20.80 -28.55 -12.31
C LYS A 107 -22.04 -28.79 -13.16
N TYR A 108 -22.95 -27.82 -13.18
CA TYR A 108 -24.09 -27.77 -14.08
C TYR A 108 -23.95 -26.56 -15.00
N TYR A 109 -23.83 -26.78 -16.32
CA TYR A 109 -23.55 -25.73 -17.31
C TYR A 109 -22.37 -24.81 -16.98
N GLY A 110 -21.31 -25.37 -16.38
CA GLY A 110 -20.09 -24.63 -16.00
C GLY A 110 -20.14 -23.97 -14.62
N TYR A 111 -21.28 -23.96 -13.94
CA TYR A 111 -21.45 -23.45 -12.58
C TYR A 111 -21.37 -24.59 -11.57
N PHE A 112 -20.76 -24.37 -10.41
CA PHE A 112 -20.73 -25.38 -9.35
C PHE A 112 -22.10 -25.51 -8.68
N ILE A 113 -22.49 -26.75 -8.36
CA ILE A 113 -23.77 -27.04 -7.72
C ILE A 113 -23.60 -27.02 -6.20
N TRP A 114 -24.53 -26.38 -5.49
CA TRP A 114 -24.49 -26.25 -4.02
C TRP A 114 -25.10 -27.43 -3.28
N TYR A 115 -25.95 -28.21 -3.96
CA TYR A 115 -26.68 -29.35 -3.39
C TYR A 115 -26.60 -30.54 -4.35
N LYS A 116 -26.41 -31.76 -3.83
CA LYS A 116 -26.59 -32.98 -4.63
C LYS A 116 -28.08 -33.25 -4.89
N GLU A 117 -28.39 -33.98 -5.97
CA GLU A 117 -29.76 -34.29 -6.45
C GLU A 117 -30.74 -34.84 -5.40
N ASN A 118 -30.26 -35.36 -4.26
CA ASN A 118 -31.10 -35.88 -3.17
C ASN A 118 -31.25 -34.93 -1.96
N GLY A 119 -30.70 -33.70 -2.01
CA GLY A 119 -30.80 -32.70 -0.93
C GLY A 119 -30.10 -33.04 0.39
N GLN A 120 -29.49 -34.23 0.51
CA GLN A 120 -28.95 -34.74 1.79
C GLN A 120 -27.50 -34.35 2.07
N ASN A 121 -26.78 -33.78 1.11
CA ASN A 121 -25.39 -33.34 1.31
C ASN A 121 -25.23 -31.91 0.76
N GLU A 122 -25.12 -30.95 1.67
CA GLU A 122 -24.70 -29.58 1.38
C GLU A 122 -23.23 -29.58 0.98
N CYS A 123 -22.95 -28.94 -0.14
CA CYS A 123 -21.61 -28.80 -0.71
C CYS A 123 -20.97 -27.47 -0.33
N ILE A 124 -21.67 -26.74 0.52
CA ILE A 124 -21.50 -25.34 0.77
C ILE A 124 -21.29 -25.17 2.26
N ASP A 125 -20.31 -24.35 2.61
CA ASP A 125 -20.07 -23.94 3.99
C ASP A 125 -20.37 -22.44 4.04
N GLU A 126 -21.41 -22.06 4.78
CA GLU A 126 -21.83 -20.67 4.90
C GLU A 126 -20.72 -19.77 5.43
N ASN A 127 -19.92 -20.25 6.40
CA ASN A 127 -18.81 -19.48 6.96
C ASN A 127 -17.73 -19.26 5.90
N ARG A 128 -17.53 -20.25 5.04
CA ARG A 128 -16.60 -20.16 3.92
C ARG A 128 -17.08 -19.13 2.92
N ILE A 129 -18.32 -19.19 2.45
CA ILE A 129 -18.89 -18.18 1.54
C ILE A 129 -18.68 -16.79 2.09
N GLN A 130 -18.99 -16.57 3.37
CA GLN A 130 -18.84 -15.27 4.00
C GLN A 130 -17.40 -14.76 3.94
N SER A 131 -16.44 -15.64 4.24
CA SER A 131 -15.01 -15.33 4.17
C SER A 131 -14.56 -15.04 2.72
N SER A 132 -14.97 -15.88 1.77
CA SER A 132 -14.70 -15.71 0.34
C SER A 132 -15.31 -14.41 -0.21
N LEU A 133 -16.53 -14.08 0.21
CA LEU A 133 -17.24 -12.88 -0.19
C LEU A 133 -16.49 -11.64 0.31
N ILE A 134 -16.12 -11.58 1.60
CA ILE A 134 -15.36 -10.47 2.16
C ILE A 134 -14.01 -10.32 1.44
N TYR A 135 -13.33 -11.44 1.16
CA TYR A 135 -12.06 -11.45 0.45
C TYR A 135 -12.17 -10.82 -0.94
N ILE A 136 -13.09 -11.31 -1.78
CA ILE A 136 -13.29 -10.78 -3.14
C ILE A 136 -13.78 -9.32 -3.08
N PHE A 137 -14.72 -9.02 -2.19
CA PHE A 137 -15.23 -7.67 -1.97
C PHE A 137 -14.10 -6.68 -1.67
N LYS A 138 -13.22 -7.03 -0.73
CA LYS A 138 -12.09 -6.21 -0.33
C LYS A 138 -11.14 -5.93 -1.50
N ILE A 139 -10.79 -6.96 -2.26
CA ILE A 139 -9.95 -6.82 -3.46
C ILE A 139 -10.58 -5.87 -4.46
N ASN A 140 -11.89 -6.02 -4.70
CA ASN A 140 -12.59 -5.18 -5.66
C ASN A 140 -12.71 -3.73 -5.16
N LEU A 141 -12.97 -3.52 -3.87
CA LEU A 141 -13.03 -2.19 -3.27
C LEU A 141 -11.69 -1.47 -3.37
N ASP A 142 -10.59 -2.13 -2.98
CA ASP A 142 -9.25 -1.53 -3.03
C ASP A 142 -8.86 -1.11 -4.46
N LYS A 143 -9.29 -1.86 -5.50
CA LYS A 143 -9.10 -1.46 -6.92
C LYS A 143 -9.82 -0.17 -7.29
N TYR A 144 -10.99 0.10 -6.70
CA TYR A 144 -11.71 1.36 -6.90
C TYR A 144 -11.07 2.50 -6.12
N LEU A 145 -10.75 2.27 -4.84
CA LEU A 145 -10.14 3.29 -3.96
C LEU A 145 -8.80 3.78 -4.50
N GLU A 146 -8.00 2.88 -5.11
CA GLU A 146 -6.72 3.20 -5.77
C GLU A 146 -6.86 4.28 -6.86
N ARG A 147 -8.01 4.31 -7.56
CA ARG A 147 -8.23 5.22 -8.70
C ARG A 147 -8.73 6.60 -8.27
N HIS A 148 -9.01 6.79 -6.99
CA HIS A 148 -9.53 8.06 -6.51
C HIS A 148 -8.41 9.11 -6.46
N PRO A 149 -8.66 10.36 -6.90
CA PRO A 149 -7.63 11.41 -6.92
C PRO A 149 -7.14 11.78 -5.52
N THR A 150 -8.01 11.68 -4.51
CA THR A 150 -7.59 11.76 -3.10
C THR A 150 -7.12 10.38 -2.67
N ASN A 151 -5.98 10.31 -2.00
CA ASN A 151 -5.36 9.04 -1.59
C ASN A 151 -6.19 8.38 -0.47
N ILE A 152 -7.28 7.70 -0.84
CA ILE A 152 -8.14 7.02 0.11
C ILE A 152 -7.39 5.78 0.62
N PRO A 153 -7.25 5.61 1.96
CA PRO A 153 -6.56 4.46 2.51
C PRO A 153 -7.18 3.12 2.06
N GLN A 154 -6.35 2.26 1.48
CA GLN A 154 -6.69 0.87 1.19
C GLN A 154 -6.64 0.02 2.46
N ASN A 155 -7.30 -1.14 2.48
CA ASN A 155 -7.30 -2.06 3.65
C ASN A 155 -7.79 -1.44 4.98
N ASN A 156 -8.43 -0.28 4.92
CA ASN A 156 -8.74 0.56 6.07
C ASN A 156 -10.12 0.27 6.69
N TYR A 157 -10.67 -0.94 6.52
CA TYR A 157 -12.00 -1.25 7.02
C TYR A 157 -12.03 -2.60 7.72
N ASN A 158 -12.80 -2.67 8.80
CA ASN A 158 -13.26 -3.90 9.43
C ASN A 158 -14.64 -4.22 8.87
N TYR A 159 -14.79 -5.40 8.27
CA TYR A 159 -16.02 -5.82 7.61
C TYR A 159 -16.84 -6.74 8.50
N GLU A 160 -18.16 -6.56 8.47
CA GLU A 160 -19.14 -7.39 9.17
C GLU A 160 -20.27 -7.69 8.19
N ILE A 161 -20.64 -8.97 8.03
CA ILE A 161 -21.83 -9.34 7.26
C ILE A 161 -23.03 -9.35 8.21
N LYS A 162 -24.06 -8.58 7.89
CA LYS A 162 -25.35 -8.58 8.58
C LYS A 162 -26.44 -9.16 7.70
N ASN A 163 -27.36 -9.89 8.32
CA ASN A 163 -28.54 -10.46 7.66
C ASN A 163 -28.20 -11.30 6.41
N GLY A 164 -27.00 -11.89 6.35
CA GLY A 164 -26.52 -12.73 5.25
C GLY A 164 -26.14 -12.01 3.95
N ILE A 165 -26.60 -10.77 3.72
CA ILE A 165 -26.44 -10.07 2.42
C ILE A 165 -25.94 -8.63 2.52
N GLU A 166 -25.84 -8.07 3.72
CA GLU A 166 -25.39 -6.69 3.94
C GLU A 166 -23.95 -6.70 4.44
N ILE A 167 -23.03 -6.01 3.75
CA ILE A 167 -21.67 -5.80 4.24
C ILE A 167 -21.56 -4.41 4.86
N ILE A 168 -21.19 -4.36 6.14
CA ILE A 168 -20.88 -3.12 6.86
C ILE A 168 -19.37 -2.99 6.98
N GLY A 169 -18.81 -1.94 6.38
CA GLY A 169 -17.41 -1.57 6.53
C GLY A 169 -17.23 -0.45 7.56
N LYS A 170 -16.57 -0.73 8.68
CA LYS A 170 -16.17 0.29 9.67
C LYS A 170 -14.73 0.71 9.41
N ALA A 171 -14.50 1.98 9.13
CA ALA A 171 -13.15 2.49 8.91
C ALA A 171 -12.27 2.29 10.17
N LYS A 172 -11.03 1.81 9.97
CA LYS A 172 -10.01 1.66 11.05
C LYS A 172 -9.39 3.01 11.38
N GLU A 173 -9.17 3.83 10.36
CA GLU A 173 -8.61 5.18 10.46
C GLU A 173 -9.47 6.20 9.72
N SER A 174 -9.49 7.45 10.21
CA SER A 174 -10.20 8.55 9.55
C SER A 174 -9.50 8.98 8.26
N LEU A 175 -10.29 9.28 7.23
CA LEU A 175 -9.79 9.95 6.03
C LEU A 175 -9.26 11.34 6.42
N ARG A 176 -8.05 11.68 5.97
CA ARG A 176 -7.41 12.98 6.22
C ARG A 176 -7.27 13.75 4.91
N LEU A 177 -7.68 15.01 4.92
CA LEU A 177 -7.57 15.93 3.79
C LEU A 177 -6.96 17.25 4.28
N ASP A 178 -5.93 17.72 3.57
CA ASP A 178 -5.23 18.95 3.94
C ASP A 178 -6.00 20.19 3.47
N ILE A 179 -6.25 21.13 4.40
CA ILE A 179 -6.95 22.39 4.12
C ILE A 179 -6.13 23.31 3.20
N LEU A 180 -4.81 23.25 3.30
CA LEU A 180 -3.91 24.10 2.51
C LEU A 180 -3.03 23.19 1.65
N LYS A 181 -3.48 22.89 0.42
CA LYS A 181 -2.60 22.29 -0.59
C LYS A 181 -1.60 23.36 -1.04
N ASP A 182 -0.31 23.12 -0.82
CA ASP A 182 0.73 23.95 -1.39
C ASP A 182 0.82 23.64 -2.90
N GLU A 183 0.09 24.41 -3.71
CA GLU A 183 0.01 24.22 -5.16
C GLU A 183 1.39 24.31 -5.86
N ASN A 184 2.39 24.90 -5.18
CA ASN A 184 3.74 25.04 -5.71
C ASN A 184 4.69 23.90 -5.30
N LYS A 185 4.30 22.99 -4.41
CA LYS A 185 5.09 21.77 -4.16
C LYS A 185 4.67 20.76 -5.23
N PRO A 186 5.47 20.52 -6.29
CA PRO A 186 5.15 19.48 -7.25
C PRO A 186 4.90 18.20 -6.46
N SER A 187 3.76 17.57 -6.72
CA SER A 187 3.31 16.34 -6.06
C SER A 187 4.17 15.15 -6.50
N ALA A 188 5.50 15.25 -6.36
CA ALA A 188 6.31 14.10 -6.04
C ALA A 188 5.82 13.64 -4.67
N LYS A 189 4.83 12.75 -4.66
CA LYS A 189 4.32 12.13 -3.43
C LYS A 189 5.53 11.46 -2.78
N GLU A 190 6.10 12.13 -1.77
CA GLU A 190 7.08 11.51 -0.89
C GLU A 190 6.40 10.23 -0.34
N PRO A 191 7.12 9.10 -0.29
CA PRO A 191 6.56 7.87 0.23
C PRO A 191 6.02 8.13 1.64
N ILE A 192 4.80 7.63 1.90
CA ILE A 192 4.15 7.83 3.20
C ILE A 192 4.97 7.06 4.23
N LYS A 193 5.40 7.72 5.30
CA LYS A 193 6.16 7.02 6.35
C LYS A 193 5.22 6.10 7.14
N THR A 194 5.58 4.83 7.27
CA THR A 194 4.92 3.90 8.18
C THR A 194 5.20 4.29 9.64
N SER A 195 4.51 3.66 10.59
CA SER A 195 4.79 3.80 12.03
C SER A 195 6.22 3.40 12.40
N GLU A 196 6.88 2.60 11.57
CA GLU A 196 8.26 2.13 11.73
C GLU A 196 9.28 3.04 11.01
N GLY A 197 8.81 4.14 10.40
CA GLY A 197 9.65 5.10 9.68
C GLY A 197 10.04 4.65 8.26
N LEU A 198 9.47 3.56 7.75
CA LEU A 198 9.73 3.05 6.40
C LEU A 198 8.93 3.86 5.37
N GLY A 199 9.43 3.99 4.15
CA GLY A 199 8.71 4.64 3.05
C GLY A 199 7.75 3.66 2.37
N ASP A 200 6.45 3.96 2.44
CA ASP A 200 5.40 3.27 1.70
C ASP A 200 5.14 3.98 0.37
N PHE A 201 5.37 3.26 -0.73
CA PHE A 201 5.11 3.69 -2.10
C PHE A 201 4.17 2.71 -2.81
N THR A 202 3.37 1.97 -2.04
CA THR A 202 2.29 1.14 -2.56
C THR A 202 1.36 1.97 -3.46
N GLY A 203 0.99 1.40 -4.62
CA GLY A 203 0.17 2.08 -5.62
C GLY A 203 0.89 3.12 -6.47
N LYS A 204 2.21 3.36 -6.27
CA LYS A 204 2.98 4.21 -7.19
C LYS A 204 3.14 3.50 -8.53
N GLU A 205 2.44 4.01 -9.53
CA GLU A 205 2.41 3.46 -10.89
C GLU A 205 3.83 3.25 -11.43
N LYS A 206 4.05 2.12 -12.11
CA LYS A 206 5.33 1.68 -12.70
C LYS A 206 6.48 1.41 -11.73
N LEU A 207 6.31 1.66 -10.42
CA LEU A 207 7.31 1.33 -9.41
C LEU A 207 6.89 0.13 -8.56
N CYS A 208 5.63 0.12 -8.12
CA CYS A 208 5.05 -0.97 -7.35
C CYS A 208 4.14 -1.79 -8.25
N ARG A 209 4.30 -3.11 -8.26
CA ARG A 209 3.39 -3.99 -8.98
C ARG A 209 1.99 -3.85 -8.40
N LYS A 210 1.00 -3.77 -9.29
CA LYS A 210 -0.41 -3.66 -8.90
C LYS A 210 -0.81 -4.78 -7.93
N GLY A 211 -1.45 -4.39 -6.83
CA GLY A 211 -1.92 -5.31 -5.78
C GLY A 211 -0.81 -5.84 -4.87
N LYS A 212 0.42 -5.32 -4.97
CA LYS A 212 1.51 -5.64 -4.04
C LYS A 212 1.74 -4.50 -3.06
N LYS A 213 2.23 -4.87 -1.88
CA LYS A 213 2.67 -3.95 -0.84
C LYS A 213 4.13 -3.61 -1.10
N CYS A 214 4.44 -2.33 -1.26
CA CYS A 214 5.78 -1.89 -1.60
C CYS A 214 6.24 -0.85 -0.58
N ILE A 215 6.92 -1.35 0.45
CA ILE A 215 7.44 -0.57 1.57
C ILE A 215 8.94 -0.84 1.65
N LEU A 216 9.78 0.18 1.80
CA LEU A 216 11.23 0.03 1.93
C LEU A 216 11.79 1.01 2.96
N ALA A 217 12.96 0.72 3.50
CA ALA A 217 13.71 1.71 4.25
C ALA A 217 14.09 2.90 3.33
N SER A 218 14.29 4.08 3.90
CA SER A 218 14.54 5.29 3.09
C SER A 218 15.78 5.16 2.19
N GLU A 219 16.85 4.54 2.69
CA GLU A 219 18.06 4.32 1.89
C GLU A 219 17.81 3.33 0.73
N ALA A 220 17.13 2.23 1.02
CA ALA A 220 16.74 1.24 0.03
C ALA A 220 15.82 1.84 -1.04
N TYR A 221 14.87 2.67 -0.63
CA TYR A 221 14.00 3.40 -1.54
C TYR A 221 14.78 4.35 -2.48
N ASN A 222 15.76 5.08 -1.95
CA ASN A 222 16.62 5.95 -2.78
C ASN A 222 17.43 5.14 -3.82
N LEU A 223 17.90 3.94 -3.46
CA LEU A 223 18.57 3.05 -4.42
C LEU A 223 17.59 2.49 -5.45
N LEU A 224 16.34 2.25 -5.07
CA LEU A 224 15.30 1.82 -6.01
C LEU A 224 14.98 2.93 -7.02
N GLU A 225 14.92 4.20 -6.60
CA GLU A 225 14.73 5.33 -7.53
C GLU A 225 15.89 5.42 -8.53
N LYS A 226 17.14 5.27 -8.07
CA LYS A 226 18.30 5.14 -8.96
C LYS A 226 18.19 3.94 -9.90
N SER A 227 17.68 2.80 -9.43
CA SER A 227 17.44 1.64 -10.30
C SER A 227 16.44 1.96 -11.41
N GLN A 228 15.40 2.75 -11.14
CA GLN A 228 14.47 3.18 -12.19
C GLN A 228 15.10 4.13 -13.21
N GLU A 229 15.94 5.07 -12.76
CA GLU A 229 16.71 5.92 -13.68
C GLU A 229 17.57 5.05 -14.61
N LYS A 230 18.24 4.03 -14.06
CA LYS A 230 19.06 3.07 -14.81
C LYS A 230 18.24 2.16 -15.72
N ALA A 231 17.01 1.81 -15.34
CA ALA A 231 16.08 1.08 -16.18
C ALA A 231 15.66 1.94 -17.38
N ALA A 232 15.31 3.21 -17.14
CA ALA A 232 14.90 4.15 -18.16
C ALA A 232 16.02 4.42 -19.19
N GLU A 233 17.28 4.56 -18.74
CA GLU A 233 18.47 4.64 -19.62
C GLU A 233 18.56 3.45 -20.60
N LYS A 234 18.04 2.29 -20.21
CA LYS A 234 18.02 1.06 -21.02
C LYS A 234 16.69 0.83 -21.74
N GLY A 235 15.77 1.79 -21.71
CA GLY A 235 14.47 1.70 -22.38
C GLY A 235 13.52 0.69 -21.74
N THR A 236 13.60 0.47 -20.43
CA THR A 236 12.73 -0.44 -19.69
C THR A 236 12.33 0.14 -18.33
N TRP A 237 11.52 -0.59 -17.58
CA TRP A 237 11.08 -0.26 -16.23
C TRP A 237 11.18 -1.50 -15.34
N ILE A 238 11.34 -1.29 -14.05
CA ILE A 238 11.28 -2.37 -13.05
C ILE A 238 10.03 -2.23 -12.17
N GLU A 239 9.49 -3.35 -11.73
CA GLU A 239 8.38 -3.42 -10.79
C GLU A 239 8.81 -4.14 -9.52
N VAL A 240 8.57 -3.51 -8.38
CA VAL A 240 8.68 -4.13 -7.07
C VAL A 240 7.49 -5.04 -6.84
N THR A 241 7.78 -6.29 -6.48
CA THR A 241 6.78 -7.30 -6.13
C THR A 241 6.72 -7.60 -4.65
N ASP A 242 7.83 -7.37 -3.96
CA ASP A 242 7.93 -7.53 -2.52
C ASP A 242 9.04 -6.63 -1.96
N GLY A 243 8.88 -6.20 -0.71
CA GLY A 243 9.77 -5.28 -0.01
C GLY A 243 9.80 -5.60 1.48
N TYR A 244 9.52 -4.61 2.32
CA TYR A 244 9.35 -4.82 3.75
C TYR A 244 8.16 -5.73 4.06
N ARG A 245 8.39 -6.68 4.96
CA ARG A 245 7.36 -7.51 5.58
C ARG A 245 7.43 -7.36 7.10
N SER A 246 6.27 -7.27 7.74
CA SER A 246 6.22 -7.31 9.20
C SER A 246 6.69 -8.68 9.71
N LYS A 247 7.04 -8.76 11.00
CA LYS A 247 7.43 -10.04 11.62
C LYS A 247 6.32 -11.07 11.52
N GLU A 248 5.09 -10.65 11.75
CA GLU A 248 3.88 -11.48 11.69
C GLU A 248 3.62 -11.96 10.26
N GLU A 249 3.75 -11.08 9.27
CA GLU A 249 3.65 -11.44 7.84
C GLU A 249 4.71 -12.48 7.45
N GLN A 250 5.96 -12.28 7.87
CA GLN A 250 7.06 -13.20 7.57
C GLN A 250 6.89 -14.55 8.28
N ILE A 251 6.38 -14.56 9.52
CA ILE A 251 6.01 -15.79 10.25
C ILE A 251 4.91 -16.54 9.51
N ALA A 252 3.86 -15.84 9.07
CA ALA A 252 2.78 -16.44 8.31
C ALA A 252 3.29 -17.08 7.01
N ILE A 253 4.20 -16.42 6.27
CA ILE A 253 4.81 -17.00 5.06
C ILE A 253 5.67 -18.23 5.39
N TRP A 254 6.48 -18.15 6.44
CA TRP A 254 7.36 -19.25 6.88
C TRP A 254 6.56 -20.49 7.29
N GLU A 255 5.49 -20.30 8.04
CA GLU A 255 4.57 -21.36 8.47
C GLU A 255 3.62 -21.80 7.34
N GLY A 256 3.53 -20.98 6.28
CA GLY A 256 2.68 -21.17 5.11
C GLY A 256 1.21 -20.78 5.32
N ASN A 257 0.91 -20.07 6.41
CA ASN A 257 -0.41 -19.56 6.77
C ASN A 257 -0.69 -18.19 6.08
N THR A 258 -0.46 -18.10 4.77
CA THR A 258 -0.71 -16.86 3.99
C THR A 258 -2.13 -16.85 3.42
N ALA A 259 -2.63 -15.68 2.99
CA ALA A 259 -3.91 -15.60 2.28
C ALA A 259 -3.93 -16.47 1.01
N ASP A 260 -2.80 -16.54 0.30
CA ASP A 260 -2.62 -17.40 -0.87
C ASP A 260 -2.33 -18.88 -0.50
N ASN A 261 -2.46 -19.25 0.78
CA ASN A 261 -2.15 -20.56 1.36
C ASN A 261 -0.81 -21.16 0.88
N PHE A 262 0.31 -20.51 1.17
CA PHE A 262 1.65 -20.98 0.76
C PHE A 262 1.98 -22.39 1.29
N LYS A 263 1.39 -22.79 2.43
CA LYS A 263 1.45 -24.15 2.96
C LYS A 263 0.82 -25.16 2.02
N VAL A 264 -0.19 -24.77 1.28
CA VAL A 264 -0.83 -25.61 0.29
C VAL A 264 0.07 -25.65 -0.93
N ALA A 265 0.42 -24.53 -1.55
CA ALA A 265 1.31 -24.54 -2.73
C ALA A 265 2.64 -25.30 -2.51
N ILE A 266 3.16 -25.31 -1.27
CA ILE A 266 4.35 -26.08 -0.85
C ILE A 266 4.08 -26.78 0.50
N PRO A 267 3.49 -28.00 0.49
CA PRO A 267 3.11 -28.77 1.69
C PRO A 267 4.30 -29.13 2.55
N ASN A 268 5.35 -29.56 1.86
CA ASN A 268 6.59 -29.96 2.48
C ASN A 268 7.22 -28.75 3.18
N GLU A 269 7.16 -28.78 4.52
CA GLU A 269 7.67 -27.71 5.37
C GLU A 269 9.16 -27.46 5.13
N SER A 270 9.97 -28.51 4.95
CA SER A 270 11.40 -28.35 4.68
C SER A 270 11.66 -27.66 3.34
N LEU A 271 10.85 -27.94 2.33
CA LEU A 271 10.94 -27.30 1.02
C LEU A 271 10.46 -25.85 1.10
N ARG A 272 9.36 -25.57 1.81
CA ARG A 272 8.83 -24.22 2.01
C ARG A 272 9.85 -23.31 2.71
N LYS A 273 10.42 -23.80 3.81
CA LYS A 273 11.46 -23.09 4.58
C LYS A 273 12.75 -22.86 3.80
N LYS A 274 12.96 -23.51 2.66
CA LYS A 274 14.09 -23.26 1.76
C LYS A 274 13.91 -21.99 0.91
N PHE A 275 12.66 -21.61 0.63
CA PHE A 275 12.31 -20.46 -0.20
C PHE A 275 11.86 -19.23 0.60
N VAL A 276 11.84 -19.36 1.92
CA VAL A 276 11.39 -18.31 2.83
C VAL A 276 12.52 -18.11 3.83
N CYS A 277 12.93 -16.87 4.05
CA CYS A 277 13.90 -16.53 5.07
C CYS A 277 13.35 -16.80 6.49
N TYR A 278 14.22 -17.17 7.42
CA TYR A 278 13.84 -17.48 8.81
C TYR A 278 13.36 -16.22 9.55
N PRO A 279 12.14 -16.21 10.14
CA PRO A 279 11.59 -15.03 10.82
C PRO A 279 12.02 -14.89 12.28
N TYR A 280 12.53 -15.97 12.89
CA TYR A 280 12.81 -16.04 14.32
C TYR A 280 14.29 -15.78 14.57
N GLY A 281 14.63 -14.71 15.27
CA GLY A 281 16.01 -14.43 15.60
C GLY A 281 16.23 -12.97 15.92
N ASN A 282 16.84 -12.71 17.08
CA ASN A 282 17.42 -11.40 17.38
C ASN A 282 18.80 -11.25 16.76
N ASP A 283 19.37 -12.36 16.27
CA ASP A 283 20.65 -12.36 15.64
C ASP A 283 20.55 -11.76 14.23
N VAL A 284 21.28 -10.67 14.03
CA VAL A 284 21.43 -10.02 12.73
C VAL A 284 22.01 -11.01 11.70
N GLU A 285 22.69 -12.09 12.13
CA GLU A 285 23.20 -13.19 11.28
C GLU A 285 22.09 -13.95 10.54
N GLN A 286 20.97 -14.22 11.21
CA GLN A 286 19.94 -15.13 10.70
C GLN A 286 18.65 -14.39 10.33
N ARG A 287 18.57 -13.09 10.61
CA ARG A 287 17.37 -12.30 10.41
C ARG A 287 17.07 -12.13 8.93
N CYS A 288 15.83 -12.42 8.56
CA CYS A 288 15.33 -12.16 7.21
C CYS A 288 15.51 -10.67 6.81
N PRO A 289 16.11 -10.37 5.65
CA PRO A 289 16.38 -8.98 5.25
C PRO A 289 15.12 -8.21 4.86
N HIS A 290 14.01 -8.88 4.52
CA HIS A 290 12.72 -8.23 4.33
C HIS A 290 12.16 -7.61 5.62
N LEU A 291 12.60 -8.06 6.81
CA LEU A 291 12.16 -7.50 8.10
C LEU A 291 12.76 -6.13 8.42
N THR A 292 13.64 -5.59 7.57
CA THR A 292 14.25 -4.27 7.75
C THR A 292 13.84 -3.28 6.65
N GLY A 293 13.22 -3.77 5.57
CA GLY A 293 12.94 -2.97 4.39
C GLY A 293 14.18 -2.69 3.51
N ASN A 294 15.28 -3.42 3.73
CA ASN A 294 16.51 -3.32 2.94
C ASN A 294 16.67 -4.44 1.90
N ALA A 295 15.61 -5.23 1.68
CA ALA A 295 15.51 -6.21 0.61
C ALA A 295 14.32 -5.91 -0.29
N VAL A 296 14.46 -6.27 -1.56
CA VAL A 296 13.42 -6.08 -2.57
C VAL A 296 13.41 -7.23 -3.57
N ASP A 297 12.21 -7.69 -3.93
CA ASP A 297 11.99 -8.62 -5.04
C ASP A 297 11.46 -7.84 -6.24
N VAL A 298 12.22 -7.83 -7.34
CA VAL A 298 11.94 -7.01 -8.52
C VAL A 298 11.90 -7.83 -9.81
N PHE A 299 11.08 -7.38 -10.76
CA PHE A 299 11.04 -7.90 -12.13
C PHE A 299 11.06 -6.74 -13.11
N LEU A 300 11.34 -7.01 -14.39
CA LEU A 300 11.04 -6.05 -15.45
C LEU A 300 9.52 -5.86 -15.58
N GLU A 301 9.07 -4.68 -16.00
CA GLU A 301 7.65 -4.34 -16.14
C GLU A 301 6.90 -5.39 -16.97
N GLY A 302 5.75 -5.84 -16.45
CA GLY A 302 4.93 -6.89 -17.07
C GLY A 302 5.52 -8.31 -17.07
N LYS A 303 6.71 -8.54 -16.49
CA LYS A 303 7.37 -9.85 -16.41
C LYS A 303 7.16 -10.53 -15.05
N THR A 304 7.24 -11.85 -15.02
CA THR A 304 7.19 -12.66 -13.80
C THR A 304 8.35 -13.63 -13.76
N LYS A 305 8.53 -14.35 -12.64
CA LYS A 305 9.55 -15.40 -12.55
C LYS A 305 9.47 -16.44 -13.68
N HIS A 306 8.30 -16.65 -14.27
CA HIS A 306 8.08 -17.60 -15.35
C HIS A 306 8.25 -17.01 -16.75
N THR A 307 8.18 -15.68 -16.90
CA THR A 307 8.27 -15.01 -18.22
C THR A 307 9.59 -14.25 -18.42
N MET A 308 10.44 -14.19 -17.39
CA MET A 308 11.81 -13.70 -17.48
C MET A 308 12.71 -14.73 -18.17
N SER A 309 13.37 -14.30 -19.25
CA SER A 309 14.46 -15.06 -19.88
C SER A 309 15.78 -14.86 -19.15
N VAL A 310 16.80 -15.64 -19.52
CA VAL A 310 18.18 -15.44 -19.02
C VAL A 310 18.70 -14.04 -19.38
N ALA A 311 18.35 -13.51 -20.56
CA ALA A 311 18.73 -12.16 -20.98
C ALA A 311 18.04 -11.10 -20.11
N ASP A 312 16.76 -11.30 -19.77
CA ASP A 312 16.01 -10.41 -18.90
C ASP A 312 16.61 -10.34 -17.49
N PHE A 313 17.01 -11.49 -16.92
CA PHE A 313 17.67 -11.50 -15.61
C PHE A 313 19.06 -10.85 -15.63
N LYS A 314 19.81 -10.98 -16.74
CA LYS A 314 21.08 -10.25 -16.92
C LYS A 314 20.86 -8.75 -17.02
N LEU A 315 19.81 -8.32 -17.73
CA LEU A 315 19.41 -6.92 -17.84
C LEU A 315 19.02 -6.36 -16.47
N LEU A 316 18.13 -7.05 -15.74
CA LEU A 316 17.72 -6.68 -14.40
C LEU A 316 18.92 -6.59 -13.44
N TYR A 317 19.81 -7.58 -13.47
CA TYR A 317 21.03 -7.56 -12.67
C TYR A 317 21.90 -6.34 -13.00
N SER A 318 22.10 -6.02 -14.29
CA SER A 318 22.86 -4.84 -14.70
C SER A 318 22.25 -3.54 -14.19
N ILE A 319 20.91 -3.41 -14.24
CA ILE A 319 20.19 -2.25 -13.71
C ILE A 319 20.43 -2.12 -12.20
N MET A 320 20.09 -3.17 -11.44
CA MET A 320 20.11 -3.13 -9.98
C MET A 320 21.53 -2.98 -9.42
N SER A 321 22.51 -3.71 -9.95
CA SER A 321 23.91 -3.60 -9.50
C SER A 321 24.52 -2.23 -9.80
N SER A 322 24.18 -1.62 -10.95
CA SER A 322 24.65 -0.27 -11.30
C SER A 322 24.08 0.83 -10.40
N ALA A 323 22.90 0.59 -9.80
CA ALA A 323 22.30 1.46 -8.80
C ALA A 323 22.85 1.20 -7.39
N GLY A 324 23.65 0.15 -7.19
CA GLY A 324 24.33 -0.16 -5.94
C GLY A 324 23.75 -1.34 -5.15
N TRP A 325 22.76 -2.06 -5.68
CA TRP A 325 22.21 -3.26 -5.03
C TRP A 325 23.13 -4.48 -5.14
N VAL A 326 22.98 -5.41 -4.21
CA VAL A 326 23.65 -6.73 -4.24
C VAL A 326 22.63 -7.82 -4.50
N ARG A 327 22.89 -8.69 -5.48
CA ARG A 327 22.00 -9.79 -5.86
C ARG A 327 22.25 -11.04 -5.02
N TYR A 328 21.18 -11.74 -4.63
CA TYR A 328 21.28 -13.10 -4.10
C TYR A 328 21.37 -14.13 -5.23
N THR A 329 22.41 -14.96 -5.26
CA THR A 329 22.67 -15.82 -6.42
C THR A 329 21.66 -16.94 -6.62
N LYS A 330 20.94 -17.36 -5.58
CA LYS A 330 19.89 -18.41 -5.69
C LYS A 330 18.56 -17.88 -6.21
N GLU A 331 18.32 -16.57 -6.08
CA GLU A 331 17.06 -15.92 -6.46
C GLU A 331 17.36 -14.68 -7.31
N PRO A 332 17.40 -14.78 -8.66
CA PRO A 332 17.89 -13.72 -9.52
C PRO A 332 17.02 -12.45 -9.56
N TRP A 333 15.84 -12.48 -8.93
CA TRP A 333 14.94 -11.34 -8.71
C TRP A 333 15.14 -10.66 -7.34
N HIS A 334 15.90 -11.26 -6.42
CA HIS A 334 16.07 -10.79 -5.04
C HIS A 334 17.35 -9.95 -4.89
N PHE A 335 17.18 -8.74 -4.35
CA PHE A 335 18.25 -7.78 -4.17
C PHE A 335 18.24 -7.18 -2.76
N GLU A 336 19.43 -6.94 -2.23
CA GLU A 336 19.63 -6.35 -0.90
C GLU A 336 20.55 -5.14 -0.94
N CYS A 337 20.39 -4.27 0.06
CA CYS A 337 21.24 -3.12 0.26
C CYS A 337 21.45 -2.80 1.76
N CYS A 338 22.23 -1.76 2.04
CA CYS A 338 22.22 -1.00 3.29
C CYS A 338 22.18 -1.83 4.59
N GLY A 339 23.36 -2.25 5.09
CA GLY A 339 23.45 -2.87 6.41
C GLY A 339 22.91 -4.30 6.50
N THR A 340 22.43 -4.91 5.40
CA THR A 340 22.26 -6.36 5.38
C THR A 340 23.62 -7.05 5.28
N LYS A 341 23.73 -8.25 5.86
CA LYS A 341 25.01 -8.97 5.86
C LYS A 341 25.48 -9.37 4.47
N ARG A 342 24.57 -9.76 3.59
CA ARG A 342 24.91 -10.08 2.20
C ARG A 342 25.47 -8.86 1.48
N PHE A 343 24.86 -7.69 1.72
CA PHE A 343 25.37 -6.44 1.19
C PHE A 343 26.78 -6.12 1.71
N GLU A 344 26.99 -6.14 3.03
CA GLU A 344 28.30 -5.85 3.63
C GLU A 344 29.38 -6.85 3.20
N ALA A 345 29.06 -8.14 3.15
CA ALA A 345 29.97 -9.19 2.70
C ALA A 345 30.34 -9.06 1.22
N ALA A 346 29.37 -8.70 0.36
CA ALA A 346 29.62 -8.44 -1.04
C ALA A 346 30.49 -7.20 -1.25
N LYS A 347 30.23 -6.11 -0.49
CA LYS A 347 31.07 -4.90 -0.48
C LYS A 347 32.50 -5.20 -0.05
N ALA A 348 32.69 -5.98 1.01
CA ALA A 348 34.02 -6.38 1.49
C ALA A 348 34.79 -7.20 0.44
N LYS A 349 34.09 -8.01 -0.35
CA LYS A 349 34.67 -8.81 -1.45
C LYS A 349 34.81 -8.05 -2.77
N GLY A 350 34.28 -6.83 -2.87
CA GLY A 350 34.25 -6.06 -4.11
C GLY A 350 33.36 -6.68 -5.21
N VAL A 351 32.32 -7.42 -4.82
CA VAL A 351 31.37 -8.08 -5.74
C VAL A 351 29.97 -7.49 -5.60
N THR A 352 29.14 -7.66 -6.64
CA THR A 352 27.74 -7.19 -6.67
C THR A 352 26.73 -8.34 -6.59
N GLU A 353 27.21 -9.57 -6.35
CA GLU A 353 26.39 -10.75 -6.15
C GLU A 353 27.07 -11.69 -5.14
N ILE A 354 26.26 -12.32 -4.29
CA ILE A 354 26.76 -13.26 -3.28
C ILE A 354 25.72 -14.36 -3.01
N GLY A 355 26.20 -15.55 -2.64
CA GLY A 355 25.36 -16.67 -2.25
C GLY A 355 24.99 -16.64 -0.78
N GLU A 356 25.08 -17.79 -0.13
CA GLU A 356 24.98 -17.86 1.33
C GLU A 356 26.23 -17.24 1.96
N VAL A 357 26.01 -16.43 3.00
CA VAL A 357 27.04 -15.80 3.81
C VAL A 357 27.27 -16.62 5.05
#